data_AF-A0A497W669-F1
#
_entry.id   AF-A0A497W669-F1
#
_cell.length_a   1.000
_cell.length_b   1.000
_cell.length_c   1.000
_cell.angle_alpha   90.00
_cell.angle_beta   90.00
_cell.angle_gamma   90.00
#
_symmetry.space_group_name_H-M   'P 1'
#
loop_
_entity.id
_entity.type
_entity.pdbx_description
1 polymer ?
#
loop_
_entity_poly.entity_id
_entity_poly.type
_entity_poly.pdbx_seq_one_letter_code
_entity_poly.pdbx_strand_id
1 'polypeptide(L)' 'MTDPNFDRHMLEGLVCPITQATLSYDAEKQELVSKGAKLAFPIRGGIPIMLVDEARKLD' A
#
# COMPACT_ATOMS: atom_id res chain seq x y z
N MET A 1 -27.62 -7.23 -11.54
CA MET A 1 -26.31 -7.94 -11.60
C MET A 1 -25.28 -6.85 -11.45
N THR A 2 -24.82 -6.63 -10.23
CA THR A 2 -23.88 -5.54 -9.92
C THR A 2 -22.54 -6.20 -9.68
N ASP A 3 -21.82 -6.48 -10.76
CA ASP A 3 -20.41 -6.81 -10.69
C ASP A 3 -19.67 -5.51 -10.35
N PRO A 4 -19.05 -5.37 -9.16
CA PRO A 4 -18.08 -4.31 -8.96
C PRO A 4 -16.84 -4.74 -9.76
N ASN A 5 -16.86 -4.44 -11.05
CA ASN A 5 -15.67 -4.45 -11.88
C ASN A 5 -14.71 -3.47 -11.20
N PHE A 6 -13.71 -3.99 -10.50
CA PHE A 6 -12.68 -3.18 -9.84
C PHE A 6 -11.88 -2.49 -10.95
N ASP A 7 -12.34 -1.31 -11.35
CA ASP A 7 -11.68 -0.46 -12.35
C ASP A 7 -10.22 -0.25 -11.95
N ARG A 8 -9.30 -0.64 -12.83
CA ARG A 8 -7.84 -0.48 -12.62
C ARG A 8 -7.42 0.97 -12.36
N HIS A 9 -8.24 1.94 -12.76
CA HIS A 9 -8.06 3.36 -12.44
C HIS A 9 -8.33 3.71 -10.96
N MET A 10 -9.05 2.87 -10.21
CA MET A 10 -9.27 3.08 -8.78
C MET A 10 -8.02 2.74 -7.94
N LEU A 11 -7.12 1.91 -8.48
CA LEU A 11 -5.84 1.55 -7.85
C LEU A 11 -4.78 2.66 -7.94
N GLU A 12 -4.95 3.63 -8.84
CA GLU A 12 -4.03 4.78 -8.98
C GLU A 12 -4.28 5.87 -7.92
N GLY A 13 -5.37 5.75 -7.15
CA GLY A 13 -5.74 6.65 -6.05
C GLY A 13 -5.35 6.17 -4.64
N LEU A 14 -4.57 5.09 -4.52
CA LEU A 14 -4.07 4.60 -3.22
C LEU A 14 -2.89 5.45 -2.75
N VAL A 15 -3.22 6.67 -2.32
CA VAL A 15 -2.31 7.59 -1.66
C VAL A 15 -2.16 7.22 -0.20
N CYS A 16 -0.95 7.38 0.34
CA CYS A 16 -0.69 7.17 1.76
C CYS A 16 -1.58 8.12 2.59
N PRO A 17 -2.35 7.65 3.59
CA PRO A 17 -3.26 8.50 4.36
C PRO A 17 -2.53 9.57 5.20
N ILE A 18 -1.21 9.42 5.37
CA ILE A 18 -0.37 10.31 6.19
C ILE A 18 0.30 11.39 5.33
N THR A 19 0.86 11.00 4.18
CA THR A 19 1.67 11.89 3.34
C THR A 19 1.01 12.27 2.03
N GLN A 20 -0.15 11.66 1.73
CA GLN A 20 -0.83 11.72 0.44
C GLN A 20 0.07 11.34 -0.75
N ALA A 21 1.18 10.66 -0.47
CA ALA A 21 2.17 10.26 -1.45
C ALA A 21 1.86 8.87 -1.99
N THR A 22 2.28 8.62 -3.22
CA THR A 22 2.13 7.32 -3.90
C THR A 22 2.87 6.23 -3.12
N LEU A 23 2.17 5.14 -2.80
CA LEU A 23 2.78 3.94 -2.26
C LEU A 23 3.38 3.13 -3.41
N SER A 24 4.64 2.72 -3.26
CA SER A 24 5.31 1.83 -4.21
C SER A 24 5.08 0.39 -3.77
N TYR A 25 4.43 -0.41 -4.59
CA TYR A 25 4.31 -1.83 -4.32
C TYR A 25 5.60 -2.57 -4.66
N ASP A 26 6.18 -3.22 -3.66
CA ASP A 26 7.33 -4.10 -3.79
C ASP A 26 6.82 -5.54 -3.90
N ALA A 27 6.83 -6.06 -5.13
CA ALA A 27 6.38 -7.42 -5.42
C ALA A 27 7.35 -8.49 -4.91
N GLU A 28 8.64 -8.16 -4.72
CA GLU A 28 9.64 -9.11 -4.23
C GLU A 28 9.40 -9.44 -2.76
N LYS A 29 9.02 -8.43 -1.97
CA LYS A 29 8.76 -8.59 -0.53
C LYS A 29 7.27 -8.60 -0.17
N GLN A 30 6.38 -8.44 -1.15
CA GLN A 30 4.94 -8.31 -0.94
C GLN A 30 4.65 -7.21 0.09
N GLU A 31 5.18 -6.00 -0.11
CA GLU A 31 5.00 -4.87 0.81
C GLU A 31 4.68 -3.57 0.05
N LEU A 32 3.96 -2.65 0.68
CA LEU A 32 3.70 -1.30 0.17
C LEU A 32 4.67 -0.32 0.83
N VAL A 33 5.61 0.18 0.05
CA VAL A 33 6.64 1.13 0.47
C VAL A 33 6.14 2.57 0.32
N SER A 34 6.09 3.30 1.43
CA SER A 34 5.92 4.75 1.45
C SER A 34 7.27 5.44 1.57
N LYS A 35 7.75 6.02 0.46
CA LYS A 35 8.99 6.81 0.45
C LYS A 35 8.89 8.07 1.32
N GLY A 36 7.73 8.72 1.32
CA GLY A 36 7.50 9.94 2.11
C GLY A 36 7.47 9.71 3.61
N ALA A 37 6.96 8.55 4.06
CA ALA A 37 6.96 8.20 5.47
C ALA A 37 8.20 7.37 5.90
N LYS A 38 9.03 6.94 4.94
CA LYS A 38 10.10 5.95 5.14
C LYS A 38 9.60 4.69 5.87
N LEU A 39 8.43 4.21 5.47
CA LEU A 39 7.78 3.04 6.05
C LEU A 39 7.39 2.07 4.96
N ALA A 40 7.44 0.78 5.25
CA ALA A 40 6.97 -0.28 4.39
C ALA A 40 5.92 -1.13 5.10
N PHE A 41 4.75 -1.24 4.49
CA PHE A 41 3.59 -1.94 5.02
C PHE A 41 3.50 -3.34 4.43
N PRO A 42 3.63 -4.42 5.21
CA PRO A 42 3.61 -5.78 4.68
C PRO A 42 2.22 -6.17 4.17
N ILE A 43 2.17 -7.04 3.15
CA ILE A 43 0.96 -7.67 2.64
C ILE A 43 0.92 -9.11 3.12
N ARG A 44 -0.13 -9.48 3.84
CA ARG A 44 -0.35 -10.86 4.34
C ARG A 44 -1.65 -11.40 3.74
N GLY A 45 -1.56 -12.51 3.01
CA GLY A 45 -2.74 -13.14 2.40
C GLY A 45 -3.46 -12.28 1.35
N GLY A 46 -2.73 -11.36 0.69
CA GLY A 46 -3.31 -10.41 -0.26
C GLY A 46 -3.94 -9.16 0.37
N ILE A 47 -3.90 -9.03 1.71
CA ILE A 47 -4.41 -7.86 2.43
C ILE A 47 -3.24 -6.99 2.90
N PRO A 48 -3.17 -5.71 2.49
CA PRO A 48 -2.14 -4.79 2.96
C PRO A 48 -2.38 -4.38 4.41
N ILE A 49 -1.39 -4.62 5.27
CA ILE A 49 -1.44 -4.24 6.68
C ILE A 49 -0.94 -2.80 6.81
N MET A 50 -1.87 -1.84 6.73
CA MET A 50 -1.58 -0.40 6.87
C MET A 50 -1.51 0.05 8.34
N LEU A 51 -0.86 -0.74 9.20
CA LEU A 51 -0.61 -0.41 10.60
C LEU A 51 0.82 0.09 10.76
N VAL A 52 1.00 1.26 11.36
CA VAL A 52 2.33 1.86 11.56
C VAL A 52 3.21 1.00 12.48
N ASP A 53 2.60 0.29 13.43
CA ASP A 53 3.31 -0.62 14.36
C ASP A 53 3.90 -1.85 13.65
N GLU A 54 3.17 -2.40 12.66
CA GLU A 54 3.65 -3.49 11.82
C GLU A 54 4.50 -3.00 10.63
N ALA A 55 4.56 -1.69 10.41
CA ALA A 55 5.28 -1.11 9.30
C ALA A 55 6.79 -1.14 9.56
N ARG A 56 7.53 -1.69 8.60
CA ARG A 56 8.98 -1.72 8.65
C ARG A 56 9.53 -0.33 8.31
N LYS A 57 10.38 0.23 9.17
CA LYS A 57 11.13 1.45 8.85
C LYS A 57 12.17 1.18 7.77
N LEU A 58 12.17 2.05 6.77
CA LEU A 58 13.20 2.12 5.74
C LEU A 58 14.24 3.15 6.21
N ASP A 59 15.50 2.73 6.30
CA ASP A 59 16.62 3.60 6.66
C ASP A 59 16.86 4.66 5.56
#